data_AF-A0A254TE82-F1
#
_entry.id   AF-A0A254TE82-F1
#
_cell.length_a   1.000
_cell.length_b   1.000
_cell.length_c   1.000
_cell.angle_alpha   90.00
_cell.angle_beta   90.00
_cell.angle_gamma   90.00
#
_symmetry.space_group_name_H-M   'P 1'
#
loop_
_entity.id
_entity.type
_entity.pdbx_description
1 polymer ?
#
loop_
_entity_poly.entity_id
_entity_poly.type
_entity_poly.pdbx_seq_one_letter_code
_entity_poly.pdbx_strand_id
1 'polypeptide(L)' 'MAIRLERCPNPECTRQYILEQFSSAFGDKKERGRIRCPYCGGSREGNAASAYRSRPLPAHFEEWTDLYLS' A
#
# COMPACT_ATOMS: atom_id res chain seq x y z
N MET A 1 -4.51 -14.32 2.28
CA MET A 1 -3.71 -13.23 1.68
C MET A 1 -4.69 -12.29 1.00
N ALA A 2 -4.57 -10.99 1.23
CA ALA A 2 -5.45 -9.98 0.62
C ALA A 2 -4.60 -8.98 -0.18
N ILE A 3 -5.05 -8.63 -1.39
CA ILE A 3 -4.43 -7.63 -2.25
C ILE A 3 -5.46 -6.53 -2.50
N ARG A 4 -5.06 -5.26 -2.34
CA ARG A 4 -5.94 -4.12 -2.64
C ARG A 4 -5.15 -2.95 -3.21
N LEU A 5 -5.85 -2.06 -3.92
CA LEU A 5 -5.31 -0.78 -4.34
C LEU A 5 -5.46 0.24 -3.22
N GLU A 6 -4.43 1.05 -3.03
CA GLU A 6 -4.37 2.02 -1.95
C GLU A 6 -3.76 3.32 -2.47
N ARG A 7 -4.35 4.44 -2.09
CA ARG A 7 -3.81 5.76 -2.41
C ARG A 7 -2.80 6.17 -1.35
N CYS A 8 -1.69 6.75 -1.79
CA CYS A 8 -0.71 7.28 -0.85
C CYS A 8 -1.34 8.40 0.00
N PRO A 9 -1.08 8.41 1.33
CA PRO A 9 -1.62 9.43 2.22
C PRO A 9 -0.94 10.80 2.07
N ASN A 10 0.19 10.88 1.39
CA ASN A 10 0.87 12.17 1.16
C ASN A 10 0.06 12.95 0.11
N PRO A 11 -0.45 14.16 0.41
CA PRO A 11 -1.21 14.96 -0.54
C PRO A 11 -0.41 15.34 -1.81
N GLU A 12 0.93 15.40 -1.72
CA GLU A 12 1.80 15.63 -2.88
C GLU A 12 1.99 14.38 -3.74
N CYS A 13 1.70 13.19 -3.19
CA CYS A 13 1.77 11.92 -3.90
C CYS A 13 0.37 11.34 -4.01
N THR A 14 -0.37 11.73 -5.04
CA THR A 14 -1.73 11.23 -5.30
C THR A 14 -1.77 9.85 -5.96
N ARG A 15 -0.60 9.22 -6.16
CA ARG A 15 -0.47 7.94 -6.83
C ARG A 15 -1.06 6.80 -6.00
N GLN A 16 -1.68 5.86 -6.70
CA GLN A 16 -2.13 4.59 -6.13
C GLN A 16 -1.01 3.56 -6.22
N TYR A 17 -1.03 2.58 -5.32
CA TYR A 17 -0.11 1.45 -5.33
C TYR A 17 -0.85 0.19 -4.91
N ILE A 18 -0.24 -0.96 -5.20
CA ILE A 18 -0.76 -2.25 -4.76
C ILE A 18 -0.24 -2.50 -3.34
N LEU A 19 -1.15 -2.77 -2.41
CA LEU A 19 -0.84 -3.24 -1.07
C LEU A 19 -1.21 -4.72 -0.93
N GLU A 20 -0.22 -5.52 -0.60
CA GLU A 20 -0.37 -6.95 -0.28
C GLU A 20 -0.27 -7.13 1.23
N GLN A 21 -1.30 -7.74 1.82
CA GLN A 21 -1.38 -8.05 3.25
C GLN A 21 -1.23 -9.55 3.48
N PHE A 22 -0.16 -9.92 4.17
CA PHE A 22 0.13 -11.29 4.59
C PHE A 22 -0.16 -11.42 6.09
N SER A 23 -0.94 -12.42 6.47
CA SER A 23 -1.16 -12.75 7.88
C SER A 23 -0.08 -13.73 8.29
N SER A 24 0.97 -13.20 8.90
CA SER A 24 2.04 -13.98 9.52
C SER A 24 2.37 -13.19 10.77
N ALA A 25 1.94 -13.70 11.91
CA ALA A 25 2.10 -13.06 13.20
C ALA A 25 3.54 -12.58 13.34
N PHE A 26 3.75 -11.25 13.34
CA PHE A 26 5.01 -10.68 13.76
C PHE A 26 5.14 -11.02 15.24
N GLY A 27 5.97 -12.03 15.53
CA GLY A 27 6.11 -12.61 16.86
C GLY A 27 6.37 -11.54 17.91
N ASP A 28 5.56 -11.55 18.96
CA ASP A 28 5.65 -10.89 20.28
C ASP A 28 6.04 -9.41 20.38
N LYS A 29 6.41 -8.75 19.29
CA LYS A 29 6.71 -7.32 19.28
C LYS A 29 5.57 -6.62 18.58
N LYS A 30 4.81 -5.86 19.37
CA LYS A 30 3.78 -4.89 18.95
C LYS A 30 4.38 -3.75 18.10
N GLU A 31 5.26 -4.05 17.16
CA GLU A 31 5.75 -3.08 16.20
C GLU A 31 4.58 -2.80 15.25
N ARG A 32 4.05 -1.59 15.36
CA ARG A 32 2.95 -1.10 14.53
C ARG A 32 3.31 -1.37 13.07
N GLY A 33 2.56 -2.23 12.39
CA GLY A 33 2.87 -2.63 11.03
C GLY A 33 2.97 -1.38 10.16
N ARG A 34 4.11 -1.09 9.54
CA ARG A 34 4.30 0.15 8.78
C ARG A 34 4.10 -0.13 7.30
N ILE A 35 3.16 0.57 6.67
CA ILE A 35 2.92 0.53 5.23
C ILE A 35 3.68 1.69 4.60
N ARG A 36 4.51 1.42 3.58
CA ARG A 36 5.31 2.44 2.88
C ARG A 36 4.83 2.63 1.46
N CYS A 37 4.67 3.86 0.99
CA CYS A 37 4.39 4.16 -0.40
C CYS A 37 5.65 3.93 -1.25
N PRO A 38 5.56 3.19 -2.38
CA PRO A 38 6.71 2.92 -3.24
C PRO A 38 7.15 4.14 -4.08
N TYR A 39 6.32 5.18 -4.18
CA TYR A 39 6.61 6.36 -5.01
C TYR A 39 7.32 7.47 -4.23
N CYS A 40 6.70 7.97 -3.16
CA CYS A 40 7.25 9.06 -2.36
C CYS A 40 7.95 8.60 -1.08
N GLY A 41 7.91 7.30 -0.77
CA GLY A 41 8.47 6.76 0.46
C GLY A 41 7.67 7.08 1.73
N GLY A 42 6.57 7.82 1.63
CA GLY A 42 5.69 8.18 2.75
C GLY A 42 5.13 6.93 3.43
N SER A 43 5.03 6.94 4.76
CA SER A 43 4.61 5.77 5.54
C SER A 43 3.38 6.05 6.39
N ARG A 44 2.54 5.03 6.55
CA ARG A 44 1.40 5.05 7.47
C ARG A 44 1.36 3.80 8.34
N GLU A 45 0.60 3.88 9.42
CA GLU A 45 0.38 2.75 10.31
C GLU A 45 -0.65 1.78 9.70
N GLY A 46 -0.38 0.50 9.90
CA GLY A 46 -1.20 -0.65 9.53
C GLY A 46 -1.35 -1.59 10.72
N ASN A 47 -2.03 -2.71 10.50
CA ASN A 47 -2.30 -3.71 11.52
C ASN A 47 -1.01 -4.43 11.93
N ALA A 48 -0.67 -4.39 13.23
CA ALA A 48 0.52 -5.04 13.78
C ALA A 48 0.53 -6.57 13.63
N ALA A 49 -0.64 -7.20 13.51
CA ALA A 49 -0.74 -8.64 13.27
C ALA A 49 -0.51 -9.03 11.80
N SER A 50 -0.27 -8.06 10.90
CA SER A 50 -0.16 -8.28 9.47
C SER A 50 1.16 -7.73 8.91
N ALA A 51 1.77 -8.50 8.02
CA ALA A 51 2.85 -8.03 7.17
C ALA A 51 2.29 -7.32 5.94
N TYR A 52 2.93 -6.22 5.56
CA TYR A 52 2.54 -5.43 4.40
C TYR A 52 3.69 -5.37 3.40
N ARG A 53 3.36 -5.62 2.13
CA ARG A 53 4.26 -5.33 1.01
C ARG A 53 3.55 -4.38 0.07
N SER A 54 4.22 -3.28 -0.24
CA SER A 54 3.74 -2.32 -1.22
C SER A 54 4.57 -2.42 -2.50
N ARG A 55 3.92 -2.28 -3.64
CA ARG A 55 4.58 -2.25 -4.96
C ARG A 55 3.89 -1.25 -5.88
N PRO A 56 4.64 -0.60 -6.79
CA PRO A 56 4.05 0.31 -7.75
C PRO A 56 2.98 -0.40 -8.60
N LEU A 57 1.99 0.37 -9.04
CA LEU A 57 1.05 -0.08 -10.05
C LEU A 57 1.82 -0.42 -11.34
N PRO A 58 1.48 -1.53 -12.02
CA PRO A 58 1.97 -1.78 -13.37
C PRO A 58 1.49 -0.66 -14.30
N ALA A 59 2.34 -0.19 -15.22
CA ALA A 59 2.02 0.90 -16.15
C ALA A 59 0.70 0.67 -16.92
N HIS A 60 0.41 -0.59 -17.28
CA HIS A 60 -0.82 -0.98 -17.99
C HIS A 60 -2.11 -0.80 -17.14
N PHE A 61 -2.00 -0.67 -15.82
CA PHE A 61 -3.15 -0.38 -14.94
C PHE A 61 -3.31 1.12 -14.66
N GLU A 62 -2.26 1.95 -14.82
CA GLU A 62 -2.38 3.40 -14.68
C GLU A 62 -3.37 3.97 -15.73
N GLU A 63 -3.37 3.42 -16.95
CA GLU A 63 -4.29 3.82 -18.03
C GLU A 63 -5.77 3.56 -17.71
N TRP A 64 -6.08 2.53 -16.92
CA TRP A 64 -7.47 2.21 -16.55
C TRP A 64 -7.99 3.05 -15.38
N THR A 65 -7.10 3.55 -14.52
CA THR A 65 -7.50 4.41 -13.40
C THR A 65 -7.89 5.82 -13.84
N ASP A 66 -7.30 6.35 -14.94
CA ASP A 66 -7.70 7.64 -15.50
C ASP A 66 -9.06 7.59 -16.20
N LEU A 67 -9.40 6.48 -16.86
CA LEU A 67 -10.65 6.30 -17.60
C LEU A 67 -11.90 6.19 -16.71
N TYR A 68 -11.78 5.77 -15.45
CA TYR A 68 -12.91 5.62 -14.52
C TYR A 68 -13.16 6.87 -13.64
N LEU A 69 -12.38 7.93 -13.85
CA LEU A 69 -12.49 9.21 -13.13
C LEU A 69 -12.94 10.38 -14.04
N SER A 70 -13.29 10.11 -15.31
CA SER A 70 -13.90 11.07 -16.24
C SER A 70 -15.43 10.96 -16.25
#